data_AF-A0AAE3FFU1-F1
#
_entry.id   AF-A0AAE3FFU1-F1
#
_cell.length_a   1.000
_cell.length_b   1.000
_cell.length_c   1.000
_cell.angle_alpha   90.00
_cell.angle_beta   90.00
_cell.angle_gamma   90.00
#
_symmetry.space_group_name_H-M   'P 1'
#
loop_
_entity.id
_entity.type
_entity.pdbx_description
1 polymer ?
#
loop_
_entity_poly.entity_id
_entity_poly.type
_entity_poly.pdbx_seq_one_letter_code
_entity_poly.pdbx_strand_id
1 'polypeptide(L)'
;MKRVLILLLSAFCLQLASCVTAGDAGTLPVLRFTGATFPEEREELKKQIDSAMTVYSSRESDGKPAEALKDAGLAALEIYRDADSGSEELISARKSLKEAVSRFRLSSPASDSEMADLAGLILKAEEKGADTAEAYAVYISHPTSAEARAAIKKLSEAITG
;
A
#
# COMPACT_ATOMS: atom_id res chain seq x y z
N MET A 1 -12.97 60.98 7.00
CA MET A 1 -12.55 59.77 7.75
C MET A 1 -12.02 58.61 6.89
N LYS A 2 -12.02 58.68 5.54
CA LYS A 2 -11.45 57.62 4.67
C LYS A 2 -9.92 57.63 4.55
N ARG A 3 -9.26 58.78 4.78
CA ARG A 3 -7.80 58.93 4.61
C ARG A 3 -6.98 58.37 5.78
N VAL A 4 -7.56 58.26 6.98
CA VAL A 4 -6.89 57.69 8.16
C VAL A 4 -6.88 56.15 8.11
N LEU A 5 -7.93 55.54 7.56
CA LEU A 5 -8.04 54.08 7.39
C LEU A 5 -7.02 53.54 6.38
N ILE A 6 -6.74 54.29 5.30
CA ILE A 6 -5.75 53.92 4.29
C ILE A 6 -4.33 53.99 4.87
N LEU A 7 -4.03 55.00 5.70
CA LEU A 7 -2.72 55.15 6.34
C LEU A 7 -2.43 54.04 7.37
N LEU A 8 -3.45 53.59 8.11
CA LEU A 8 -3.32 52.47 9.05
C LEU A 8 -3.15 51.12 8.32
N LEU A 9 -3.83 50.91 7.18
CA LEU A 9 -3.65 49.71 6.36
C LEU A 9 -2.24 49.63 5.77
N SER A 10 -1.68 50.75 5.31
CA SER A 10 -0.32 50.79 4.75
C SER A 10 0.77 50.57 5.81
N ALA A 11 0.57 51.03 7.05
CA ALA A 11 1.51 50.78 8.14
C ALA A 11 1.52 49.30 8.58
N PHE A 12 0.36 48.63 8.55
CA PHE A 12 0.24 47.22 8.88
C PHE A 12 0.86 46.30 7.79
N CYS A 13 0.74 46.68 6.51
CA CYS A 13 1.39 45.95 5.41
C CYS A 13 2.92 46.07 5.43
N LEU A 14 3.48 47.20 5.91
CA LEU A 14 4.93 47.38 6.04
C LEU A 14 5.53 46.60 7.23
N GLN A 15 4.76 46.31 8.27
CA GLN A 15 5.25 45.50 9.40
C GLN A 15 5.38 44.02 9.06
N LEU A 16 4.46 43.48 8.24
CA LEU A 16 4.52 42.09 7.77
C LEU A 16 5.68 41.82 6.79
N ALA A 17 6.22 42.87 6.14
CA ALA A 17 7.36 42.74 5.24
C ALA A 17 8.73 42.77 5.96
N SER A 18 8.77 43.06 7.27
CA SER A 18 10.03 43.29 8.02
C SER A 18 10.61 42.07 8.73
N CYS A 19 9.99 40.89 8.63
CA CYS A 19 10.56 39.64 9.15
C CYS A 19 11.43 38.88 8.12
N VAL A 20 11.96 39.56 7.11
CA VAL A 20 13.08 39.05 6.28
C VAL A 20 14.38 39.61 6.86
N THR A 21 15.02 38.85 7.75
CA THR A 21 16.39 39.13 8.18
C THR A 21 17.34 38.67 7.08
N ALA A 22 17.89 39.64 6.36
CA ALA A 22 19.08 39.46 5.54
C ALA A 22 20.28 39.19 6.45
N GLY A 23 20.94 38.06 6.20
CA GLY A 23 22.21 37.67 6.81
C GLY A 23 23.09 36.99 5.76
N ASP A 24 23.84 37.83 5.05
CA ASP A 24 25.16 37.62 4.43
C ASP A 24 25.43 36.51 3.38
N ALA A 25 26.12 36.96 2.34
CA ALA A 25 26.81 36.33 1.21
C ALA A 25 26.62 34.82 0.87
N GLY A 26 26.21 34.57 -0.39
CA GLY A 26 26.84 33.50 -1.17
C GLY A 26 26.17 32.14 -1.24
N THR A 27 24.85 32.03 -1.04
CA THR A 27 24.11 30.82 -1.40
C THR A 27 22.79 31.21 -2.04
N LEU A 28 22.53 30.67 -3.25
CA LEU A 28 21.21 30.65 -3.88
C LEU A 28 20.14 30.39 -2.81
N PRO A 29 18.98 31.06 -2.83
CA PRO A 29 17.88 30.66 -1.99
C PRO A 29 17.46 29.28 -2.46
N VAL A 30 18.04 28.25 -1.84
CA VAL A 30 17.40 26.97 -1.73
C VAL A 30 16.12 27.32 -1.00
N LEU A 31 15.04 27.44 -1.77
CA LEU A 31 13.69 27.22 -1.29
C LEU A 31 13.80 25.93 -0.50
N ARG A 32 14.00 26.07 0.82
CA ARG A 32 13.88 24.94 1.72
C ARG A 32 12.41 24.62 1.63
N PHE A 33 12.11 23.65 0.78
CA PHE A 33 10.88 22.88 0.74
C PHE A 33 10.77 22.25 2.15
N THR A 34 10.38 23.05 3.12
CA THR A 34 10.25 22.63 4.51
C THR A 34 8.99 21.80 4.60
N GLY A 35 9.20 20.49 4.53
CA GLY A 35 8.26 19.50 5.04
C GLY A 35 7.12 19.22 4.08
N ALA A 36 7.04 17.98 3.62
CA ALA A 36 5.73 17.36 3.62
C ALA A 36 5.06 17.68 4.96
N THR A 37 3.84 18.21 4.96
CA THR A 37 3.07 18.55 6.17
C THR A 37 2.94 17.36 7.13
N PHE A 38 3.09 16.14 6.58
CA PHE A 38 2.96 14.85 7.25
C PHE A 38 4.05 13.88 6.72
N PRO A 39 5.32 14.04 7.14
CA PRO A 39 6.44 13.30 6.54
C PRO A 39 6.41 11.81 6.88
N GLU A 40 5.94 11.45 8.08
CA GLU A 40 5.82 10.06 8.53
C GLU A 40 4.75 9.32 7.74
N GLU A 41 3.54 9.89 7.63
CA GLU A 41 2.43 9.28 6.89
C GLU A 41 2.75 9.16 5.40
N ARG A 42 3.47 10.14 4.83
CA ARG A 42 3.97 10.04 3.45
C ARG A 42 5.01 8.95 3.28
N GLU A 43 5.93 8.77 4.22
CA GLU A 43 6.91 7.69 4.18
C GLU A 43 6.23 6.31 4.27
N GLU A 44 5.26 6.18 5.16
CA GLU A 44 4.47 4.95 5.31
C GLU A 44 3.65 4.64 4.05
N LEU A 45 2.97 5.65 3.48
CA LEU A 45 2.25 5.50 2.22
C LEU A 45 3.19 5.11 1.08
N LYS A 46 4.37 5.72 0.99
CA LYS A 46 5.40 5.36 0.00
C LYS A 46 5.82 3.89 0.12
N LYS A 47 6.15 3.43 1.33
CA LYS A 47 6.50 2.01 1.59
C LYS A 47 5.38 1.07 1.14
N GLN A 48 4.13 1.46 1.40
CA GLN A 48 2.95 0.69 1.00
C GLN A 48 2.80 0.63 -0.52
N ILE A 49 3.00 1.75 -1.23
CA ILE A 49 2.99 1.84 -2.70
C ILE A 49 4.09 0.97 -3.30
N ASP A 50 5.33 1.08 -2.81
CA ASP A 50 6.46 0.30 -3.31
C ASP A 50 6.21 -1.22 -3.13
N SER A 51 5.65 -1.62 -1.99
CA SER A 51 5.26 -3.00 -1.73
C SER A 51 4.13 -3.48 -2.65
N ALA A 52 3.09 -2.65 -2.85
CA ALA A 52 1.96 -2.96 -3.73
C ALA A 52 2.41 -3.11 -5.20
N MET A 53 3.30 -2.24 -5.68
CA MET A 53 3.88 -2.35 -7.02
C MET A 53 4.72 -3.61 -7.19
N THR A 54 5.49 -4.00 -6.18
CA THR A 54 6.25 -5.26 -6.22
C THR A 54 5.32 -6.46 -6.35
N VAL A 55 4.22 -6.47 -5.59
CA VAL A 55 3.18 -7.53 -5.67
C VAL A 55 2.50 -7.53 -7.03
N TYR A 56 2.11 -6.36 -7.54
CA TYR A 56 1.48 -6.21 -8.85
C TYR A 56 2.40 -6.69 -9.99
N SER A 57 3.64 -6.23 -10.06
CA SER A 57 4.57 -6.57 -11.14
C SER A 57 4.86 -8.07 -11.23
N SER A 58 4.81 -8.79 -10.11
CA SER A 58 4.98 -10.25 -10.12
C SER A 58 3.81 -11.00 -10.75
N ARG A 59 2.66 -10.34 -10.93
CA ARG A 59 1.36 -10.96 -11.23
C ARG A 59 0.46 -10.04 -12.08
N GLU A 60 1.07 -9.24 -12.94
CA GLU A 60 0.36 -8.28 -13.80
C GLU A 60 -0.64 -8.97 -14.74
N SER A 61 -0.38 -10.22 -15.11
CA SER A 61 -1.23 -11.05 -15.96
C SER A 61 -2.46 -11.66 -15.27
N ASP A 62 -2.66 -11.46 -13.95
CA ASP A 62 -3.76 -12.06 -13.18
C ASP A 62 -5.15 -11.48 -13.54
N GLY A 63 -5.24 -10.56 -14.52
CA GLY A 63 -6.49 -10.03 -15.04
C GLY A 63 -7.14 -9.00 -14.11
N LYS A 64 -8.47 -9.10 -13.90
CA LYS A 64 -9.26 -8.11 -13.14
C LYS A 64 -8.75 -7.82 -11.71
N PRO A 65 -8.28 -8.82 -10.93
CA PRO A 65 -7.62 -8.55 -9.66
C PRO A 65 -6.40 -7.62 -9.77
N ALA A 66 -5.58 -7.80 -10.80
CA ALA A 66 -4.38 -7.00 -11.02
C ALA A 66 -4.75 -5.56 -11.41
N GLU A 67 -5.79 -5.37 -12.23
CA GLU A 67 -6.34 -4.05 -12.57
C GLU A 67 -6.81 -3.30 -11.32
N ALA A 68 -7.57 -3.95 -10.43
CA ALA A 68 -8.03 -3.33 -9.19
C ALA A 68 -6.88 -2.90 -8.26
N LEU A 69 -5.81 -3.70 -8.17
CA LEU A 69 -4.60 -3.34 -7.42
C LEU A 69 -3.86 -2.17 -8.07
N LYS A 70 -3.76 -2.15 -9.40
CA LYS A 70 -3.16 -1.06 -10.17
C LYS A 70 -3.90 0.25 -9.93
N ASP A 71 -5.23 0.25 -10.04
CA ASP A 71 -6.05 1.44 -9.84
C ASP A 71 -5.91 2.01 -8.43
N ALA A 72 -5.93 1.13 -7.41
CA ALA A 72 -5.68 1.53 -6.03
C ALA A 72 -4.25 2.08 -5.82
N GLY A 73 -3.26 1.48 -6.48
CA GLY A 73 -1.88 1.95 -6.46
C GLY A 73 -1.72 3.33 -7.10
N LEU A 74 -2.39 3.59 -8.23
CA LEU A 74 -2.39 4.87 -8.91
C LEU A 74 -3.07 5.96 -8.07
N ALA A 75 -4.23 5.66 -7.47
CA ALA A 75 -4.91 6.58 -6.57
C ALA A 75 -4.05 6.93 -5.34
N ALA A 76 -3.38 5.93 -4.74
CA ALA A 76 -2.46 6.16 -3.63
C ALA A 76 -1.24 7.01 -4.04
N LEU A 77 -0.72 6.81 -5.26
CA LEU A 77 0.40 7.57 -5.82
C LEU A 77 0.01 9.03 -6.09
N GLU A 78 -1.22 9.28 -6.53
CA GLU A 78 -1.75 10.63 -6.74
C GLU A 78 -1.78 11.41 -5.43
N ILE A 79 -2.37 10.83 -4.37
CA ILE A 79 -2.39 11.40 -3.02
C ILE A 79 -0.97 11.57 -2.44
N TYR A 80 -0.08 10.61 -2.68
CA TYR A 80 1.32 10.74 -2.25
C TYR A 80 2.06 11.90 -2.92
N ARG A 81 1.75 12.19 -4.18
CA ARG A 81 2.39 13.26 -4.97
C ARG A 81 1.80 14.63 -4.71
N ASP A 82 0.51 14.70 -4.36
CA ASP A 82 -0.14 15.94 -4.01
C ASP A 82 0.41 16.47 -2.68
N ALA A 83 1.11 17.61 -2.75
CA ALA A 83 1.76 18.24 -1.60
C ALA A 83 0.75 18.80 -0.59
N ASP A 84 -0.49 19.07 -1.02
CA ASP A 84 -1.55 19.66 -0.21
C ASP A 84 -2.36 18.60 0.56
N SER A 85 -2.17 17.31 0.24
CA SER A 85 -2.89 16.21 0.90
C SER A 85 -2.70 16.20 2.42
N GLY A 86 -3.81 16.10 3.14
CA GLY A 86 -3.86 16.04 4.59
C GLY A 86 -3.50 14.67 5.18
N SER A 87 -3.20 14.61 6.48
CA SER A 87 -2.90 13.34 7.19
C SER A 87 -4.02 12.30 7.01
N GLU A 88 -5.29 12.72 7.12
CA GLU A 88 -6.43 11.80 6.96
C GLU A 88 -6.50 11.20 5.54
N GLU A 89 -6.20 11.98 4.50
CA GLU A 89 -6.18 11.53 3.11
C GLU A 89 -5.04 10.54 2.89
N LEU A 90 -3.85 10.81 3.43
CA LEU A 90 -2.70 9.91 3.39
C LEU A 90 -3.00 8.57 4.11
N ILE A 91 -3.60 8.63 5.29
CA ILE A 91 -4.00 7.44 6.07
C ILE A 91 -5.08 6.64 5.34
N SER A 92 -6.07 7.33 4.76
CA SER A 92 -7.15 6.71 3.99
C SER A 92 -6.63 6.02 2.74
N ALA A 93 -5.76 6.68 1.97
CA ALA A 93 -5.11 6.12 0.80
C ALA A 93 -4.30 4.86 1.16
N ARG A 94 -3.54 4.91 2.26
CA ARG A 94 -2.79 3.76 2.78
C ARG A 94 -3.72 2.59 3.12
N LYS A 95 -4.82 2.85 3.82
CA LYS A 95 -5.80 1.81 4.20
C LYS A 95 -6.43 1.16 2.97
N SER A 96 -6.92 1.96 2.03
CA SER A 96 -7.49 1.49 0.76
C SER A 96 -6.50 0.64 -0.03
N LEU A 97 -5.24 1.08 -0.13
CA LEU A 97 -4.19 0.31 -0.80
C LEU A 97 -3.90 -1.02 -0.09
N LYS A 98 -3.89 -1.04 1.25
CA LYS A 98 -3.73 -2.27 2.04
C LYS A 98 -4.85 -3.28 1.77
N GLU A 99 -6.09 -2.79 1.71
CA GLU A 99 -7.25 -3.62 1.41
C GLU A 99 -7.18 -4.17 -0.03
N ALA A 100 -6.79 -3.34 -1.00
CA ALA A 100 -6.60 -3.77 -2.39
C ALA A 100 -5.52 -4.86 -2.50
N VAL A 101 -4.36 -4.69 -1.85
CA VAL A 101 -3.31 -5.73 -1.80
C VAL A 101 -3.81 -7.02 -1.17
N SER A 102 -4.61 -6.91 -0.11
CA SER A 102 -5.18 -8.08 0.58
C SER A 102 -6.15 -8.82 -0.34
N ARG A 103 -7.07 -8.10 -0.99
CA ARG A 103 -8.02 -8.67 -1.97
C ARG A 103 -7.30 -9.29 -3.16
N PHE A 104 -6.25 -8.64 -3.67
CA PHE A 104 -5.44 -9.16 -4.75
C PHE A 104 -4.79 -10.50 -4.37
N ARG A 105 -4.12 -10.56 -3.21
CA ARG A 105 -3.51 -11.81 -2.71
C ARG A 105 -4.51 -12.94 -2.52
N LEU A 106 -5.74 -12.62 -2.10
CA LEU A 106 -6.80 -13.60 -1.92
C LEU A 106 -7.42 -14.08 -3.23
N SER A 107 -7.42 -13.23 -4.27
CA SER A 107 -8.01 -13.56 -5.58
C SER A 107 -6.98 -14.11 -6.57
N SER A 108 -5.70 -13.95 -6.29
CA SER A 108 -4.66 -14.56 -7.09
C SER A 108 -4.68 -16.10 -6.94
N PRO A 109 -4.36 -16.81 -8.03
CA PRO A 109 -4.10 -18.24 -7.97
C PRO A 109 -2.96 -18.56 -6.98
N ALA A 110 -3.03 -19.75 -6.39
CA ALA A 110 -1.97 -20.28 -5.55
C ALA A 110 -0.64 -20.31 -6.31
N SER A 111 0.46 -19.99 -5.62
CA SER A 111 1.78 -20.07 -6.25
C SER A 111 2.21 -21.52 -6.46
N ASP A 112 3.12 -21.76 -7.40
CA ASP A 112 3.71 -23.08 -7.64
C ASP A 112 4.25 -23.72 -6.35
N SER A 113 4.85 -22.91 -5.47
CA SER A 113 5.33 -23.37 -4.17
C SER A 113 4.20 -23.84 -3.25
N GLU A 114 3.08 -23.12 -3.20
CA GLU A 114 1.92 -23.50 -2.39
C GLU A 114 1.28 -24.78 -2.94
N MET A 115 1.22 -24.90 -4.26
CA MET A 115 0.72 -26.12 -4.89
C MET A 115 1.65 -27.31 -4.66
N ALA A 116 2.97 -27.11 -4.69
CA ALA A 116 3.95 -28.14 -4.37
C ALA A 116 3.85 -28.59 -2.90
N ASP A 117 3.70 -27.65 -1.96
CA ASP A 117 3.50 -27.95 -0.54
C ASP A 117 2.21 -28.74 -0.31
N LEU A 118 1.10 -28.34 -0.95
CA LEU A 118 -0.17 -29.05 -0.89
C LEU A 118 -0.05 -30.48 -1.46
N ALA A 119 0.56 -30.63 -2.62
CA ALA A 119 0.79 -31.95 -3.25
C ALA A 119 1.62 -32.88 -2.35
N GLY A 120 2.70 -32.36 -1.76
CA GLY A 120 3.56 -33.14 -0.86
C GLY A 120 2.83 -33.58 0.41
N LEU A 121 1.97 -32.73 0.98
CA LEU A 121 1.17 -33.09 2.14
C LEU A 121 0.09 -34.12 1.80
N ILE A 122 -0.53 -34.04 0.63
CA ILE A 122 -1.49 -35.05 0.15
C ILE A 122 -0.84 -36.43 0.12
N LEU A 123 0.33 -36.55 -0.52
CA LEU A 123 1.06 -37.83 -0.59
C LEU A 123 1.37 -38.38 0.81
N LYS A 124 1.85 -37.51 1.71
CA LYS A 124 2.16 -37.90 3.09
C LYS A 124 0.93 -38.31 3.90
N ALA A 125 -0.22 -37.67 3.65
CA ALA A 125 -1.48 -38.04 4.28
C ALA A 125 -1.99 -39.40 3.77
N GLU A 126 -1.87 -39.67 2.48
CA GLU A 126 -2.22 -40.97 1.88
C GLU A 126 -1.37 -42.11 2.46
N GLU A 127 -0.06 -41.91 2.61
CA GLU A 127 0.84 -42.87 3.28
C GLU A 127 0.41 -43.21 4.71
N LYS A 128 -0.24 -42.27 5.40
CA LYS A 128 -0.76 -42.45 6.77
C LYS A 128 -2.21 -42.95 6.82
N GLY A 129 -2.88 -43.10 5.67
CA GLY A 129 -4.29 -43.48 5.61
C GLY A 129 -5.26 -42.39 6.07
N ALA A 130 -4.86 -41.12 6.01
CA ALA A 130 -5.75 -39.99 6.30
C ALA A 130 -6.65 -39.67 5.09
N ASP A 131 -7.82 -39.09 5.34
CA ASP A 131 -8.72 -38.65 4.27
C ASP A 131 -8.17 -37.39 3.57
N THR A 132 -7.86 -37.52 2.28
CA THR A 132 -7.30 -36.46 1.45
C THR A 132 -8.28 -35.89 0.43
N ALA A 133 -9.52 -36.39 0.37
CA ALA A 133 -10.45 -36.07 -0.72
C ALA A 133 -10.68 -34.56 -0.90
N GLU A 134 -10.84 -33.84 0.21
CA GLU A 134 -11.02 -32.38 0.22
C GLU A 134 -9.76 -31.64 -0.23
N ALA A 135 -8.59 -32.05 0.23
CA ALA A 135 -7.32 -31.44 -0.17
C ALA A 135 -7.01 -31.70 -1.65
N TYR A 136 -7.34 -32.90 -2.15
CA TYR A 136 -7.19 -33.26 -3.57
C TYR A 136 -8.14 -32.45 -4.46
N ALA A 137 -9.39 -32.25 -4.02
CA ALA A 137 -10.35 -31.41 -4.73
C ALA A 137 -9.88 -29.94 -4.82
N VAL A 138 -9.27 -29.42 -3.75
CA VAL A 138 -8.64 -28.09 -3.75
C VAL A 138 -7.43 -28.07 -4.70
N TYR A 139 -6.60 -29.11 -4.71
CA TYR A 139 -5.41 -29.14 -5.57
C TYR A 139 -5.74 -29.09 -7.07
N ILE A 140 -6.80 -29.79 -7.52
CA ILE A 140 -7.16 -29.86 -8.95
C ILE A 140 -8.00 -28.67 -9.45
N SER A 141 -8.60 -27.89 -8.54
CA SER A 141 -9.54 -26.82 -8.90
C SER A 141 -8.89 -25.50 -9.32
N HIS A 142 -7.55 -25.43 -9.41
CA HIS A 142 -6.78 -24.20 -9.59
C HIS A 142 -7.14 -23.16 -8.52
N PRO A 143 -6.90 -23.50 -7.24
CA PRO A 143 -7.40 -22.75 -6.11
C PRO A 143 -6.70 -21.40 -6.02
N THR A 144 -7.34 -20.47 -5.32
CA THR A 144 -6.67 -19.26 -4.85
C THR A 144 -5.60 -19.60 -3.82
N SER A 145 -4.65 -18.70 -3.61
CA SER A 145 -3.61 -18.84 -2.58
C SER A 145 -4.22 -19.04 -1.17
N ALA A 146 -5.36 -18.40 -0.89
CA ALA A 146 -6.06 -18.55 0.38
C ALA A 146 -6.60 -19.96 0.61
N GLU A 147 -7.23 -20.53 -0.42
CA GLU A 147 -7.78 -21.89 -0.40
C GLU A 147 -6.67 -22.93 -0.27
N ALA A 148 -5.57 -22.77 -1.03
CA ALA A 148 -4.41 -23.65 -0.92
C ALA A 148 -3.80 -23.62 0.49
N ARG A 149 -3.59 -22.44 1.08
CA ARG A 149 -3.06 -22.30 2.45
C ARG A 149 -3.98 -22.89 3.51
N ALA A 150 -5.30 -22.73 3.35
CA ALA A 150 -6.27 -23.32 4.25
C ALA A 150 -6.23 -24.85 4.20
N ALA A 151 -6.16 -25.43 2.99
CA ALA A 151 -6.03 -26.86 2.79
C ALA A 151 -4.72 -27.42 3.34
N ILE A 152 -3.58 -26.77 3.07
CA ILE A 152 -2.26 -27.10 3.62
C ILE A 152 -2.31 -27.15 5.15
N LYS A 153 -2.87 -26.11 5.78
CA LYS A 153 -2.95 -26.04 7.25
C LYS A 153 -3.78 -27.19 7.82
N LYS A 154 -4.99 -27.39 7.30
CA LYS A 154 -5.91 -28.45 7.75
C LYS A 154 -5.31 -29.85 7.58
N LEU A 155 -4.68 -30.10 6.44
CA LEU A 155 -4.05 -31.39 6.16
C LEU A 155 -2.81 -31.63 7.02
N SER A 156 -2.00 -30.59 7.24
CA SER A 156 -0.88 -30.66 8.18
C SER A 156 -1.34 -31.03 9.59
N GLU A 157 -2.41 -30.39 10.10
CA GLU A 157 -2.98 -30.69 11.41
C GLU A 157 -3.46 -32.15 11.49
N ALA A 158 -4.13 -32.65 10.45
CA ALA A 158 -4.59 -34.04 10.37
C ALA A 158 -3.46 -35.08 10.35
N ILE A 159 -2.29 -34.74 9.79
CA ILE A 159 -1.12 -35.63 9.72
C ILE A 159 -0.34 -35.65 11.05
N THR A 160 -0.36 -34.55 11.82
CA THR A 160 0.42 -34.40 13.06
C THR A 160 -0.36 -34.70 14.33
N GLY A 161 -1.69 -34.69 14.26
CA GLY A 161 -2.59 -35.01 15.37
C GLY A 161 -2.64 -36.49 15.73
#